data_AF-W2EPJ9-F1
#
_entry.id   AF-W2EPJ9-F1
#
_cell.length_a   1.000
_cell.length_b   1.000
_cell.length_c   1.000
_cell.angle_alpha   90.00
_cell.angle_beta   90.00
_cell.angle_gamma   90.00
#
_symmetry.space_group_name_H-M   'P 1'
#
loop_
_entity.id
_entity.type
_entity.pdbx_description
1 polymer ?
#
loop_
_entity_poly.entity_id
_entity_poly.type
_entity_poly.pdbx_seq_one_letter_code
_entity_poly.pdbx_strand_id
1 'polypeptide(L)'
;MINADMRLIVEAAKLTFVATVRPDGSPNLSPKGSARVYDDEHIAFMNIASPQTIANLTADPRIEMNAVDVLRRRGYRFTGTATLHGQGTPVYEWLRSWLLDLNGPGYPAHEAVLVHVDQARPITSPAYAYGDANETALIAEWSAKYQVVQSEEEEV
;
A
#
# COMPACT_ATOMS: atom_id res chain seq x y z
N MET A 1 -11.63 -7.88 7.53
CA MET A 1 -12.26 -6.66 7.00
C MET A 1 -11.37 -5.45 7.26
N ILE A 2 -11.14 -4.65 6.21
CA ILE A 2 -10.35 -3.41 6.17
C ILE A 2 -11.25 -2.25 6.62
N ASN A 3 -10.83 -1.52 7.66
CA ASN A 3 -11.62 -0.42 8.23
C ASN A 3 -11.14 0.97 7.75
N ALA A 4 -11.82 2.03 8.21
CA ALA A 4 -11.52 3.41 7.84
C ALA A 4 -10.09 3.85 8.19
N ASP A 5 -9.55 3.43 9.35
CA ASP A 5 -8.20 3.80 9.74
C ASP A 5 -7.13 3.10 8.89
N MET A 6 -7.35 1.83 8.54
CA MET A 6 -6.48 1.10 7.60
C MET A 6 -6.46 1.76 6.21
N ARG A 7 -7.62 2.24 5.72
CA ARG A 7 -7.72 2.99 4.46
C ARG A 7 -6.90 4.28 4.51
N LEU A 8 -7.02 5.03 5.60
CA LEU A 8 -6.24 6.26 5.83
C LEU A 8 -4.74 5.97 5.80
N ILE A 9 -4.29 4.92 6.50
CA ILE A 9 -2.86 4.55 6.54
C ILE A 9 -2.34 4.13 5.17
N VAL A 10 -3.10 3.33 4.41
CA VAL A 10 -2.68 2.90 3.06
C VAL A 10 -2.50 4.12 2.14
N GLU A 11 -3.39 5.10 2.21
CA GLU A 11 -3.28 6.34 1.42
C GLU A 11 -2.14 7.25 1.91
N ALA A 12 -1.93 7.33 3.23
CA ALA A 12 -0.91 8.19 3.83
C ALA A 12 0.52 7.62 3.67
N ALA A 13 0.67 6.29 3.64
CA ALA A 13 1.98 5.64 3.54
C ALA A 13 2.73 5.98 2.24
N LYS A 14 2.00 6.30 1.15
CA LYS A 14 2.48 6.57 -0.22
C LYS A 14 3.24 5.41 -0.89
N LEU A 15 3.95 4.59 -0.14
CA LEU A 15 4.60 3.35 -0.56
C LEU A 15 4.12 2.21 0.35
N THR A 16 3.56 1.18 -0.25
CA THR A 16 3.30 -0.09 0.43
C THR A 16 4.34 -1.11 -0.03
N PHE A 17 4.99 -1.80 0.91
CA PHE A 17 5.97 -2.84 0.57
C PHE A 17 5.30 -4.19 0.53
N VAL A 18 5.47 -4.91 -0.58
CA VAL A 18 4.89 -6.25 -0.76
C VAL A 18 5.97 -7.32 -0.75
N ALA A 19 5.75 -8.33 0.09
CA ALA A 19 6.58 -9.51 0.20
C ALA A 19 5.92 -10.68 -0.55
N THR A 20 6.72 -11.38 -1.35
CA THR A 20 6.32 -12.55 -2.16
C THR A 20 7.41 -13.62 -2.04
N VAL A 21 7.09 -14.86 -2.39
CA VAL A 21 8.03 -15.99 -2.30
C VAL A 21 8.58 -16.32 -3.68
N ARG A 22 9.91 -16.43 -3.80
CA ARG A 22 10.57 -16.89 -5.04
C ARG A 22 10.42 -18.41 -5.17
N PRO A 23 10.57 -19.00 -6.37
CA PRO A 23 10.48 -20.45 -6.56
C PRO A 23 11.46 -21.28 -5.72
N ASP A 24 12.60 -20.71 -5.31
CA ASP A 24 13.58 -21.34 -4.43
C ASP A 24 13.26 -21.20 -2.92
N GLY A 25 12.11 -20.62 -2.59
CA GLY A 25 11.65 -20.35 -1.23
C GLY A 25 12.22 -19.07 -0.60
N SER A 26 13.12 -18.35 -1.27
CA SER A 26 13.69 -17.12 -0.75
C SER A 26 12.72 -15.93 -0.88
N PRO A 27 12.83 -14.89 -0.01
CA PRO A 27 11.91 -13.77 -0.04
C PRO A 27 12.20 -12.81 -1.20
N ASN A 28 11.15 -12.14 -1.68
CA ASN A 28 11.23 -10.99 -2.57
C ASN A 28 10.38 -9.85 -1.99
N LEU A 29 10.98 -8.66 -1.84
CA LEU A 29 10.33 -7.48 -1.30
C LEU A 29 10.33 -6.36 -2.35
N SER A 30 9.19 -5.75 -2.61
CA SER A 30 9.06 -4.70 -3.64
C SER A 30 8.15 -3.56 -3.19
N PRO A 31 8.55 -2.29 -3.37
CA PRO A 31 7.69 -1.15 -3.09
C PRO A 31 6.61 -0.99 -4.17
N LYS A 32 5.38 -0.67 -3.77
CA LYS A 32 4.22 -0.39 -4.62
C LYS A 32 3.62 0.97 -4.25
N GLY A 33 3.89 1.99 -5.07
CA GLY A 33 3.29 3.32 -4.91
C GLY A 33 1.84 3.39 -5.39
N SER A 34 1.42 2.41 -6.21
CA SER A 34 0.06 2.27 -6.72
C SER A 34 -0.87 1.48 -5.80
N ALA A 35 -0.42 1.08 -4.60
CA ALA A 35 -1.27 0.34 -3.67
C ALA A 35 -2.45 1.19 -3.20
N ARG A 36 -3.67 0.68 -3.32
CA ARG A 36 -4.91 1.36 -2.93
C ARG A 36 -5.94 0.35 -2.42
N VAL A 37 -6.75 0.75 -1.44
CA VAL A 37 -7.84 -0.10 -0.94
C VAL A 37 -8.98 -0.10 -1.97
N TYR A 38 -9.37 -1.27 -2.44
CA TYR A 38 -10.42 -1.45 -3.45
C TYR A 38 -11.80 -1.52 -2.79
N ASP A 39 -11.94 -2.38 -1.78
CA ASP A 39 -13.18 -2.56 -0.99
C ASP A 39 -12.83 -2.98 0.45
N ASP A 40 -13.81 -3.48 1.21
CA ASP A 40 -13.65 -3.84 2.63
C ASP A 40 -12.83 -5.12 2.86
N GLU A 41 -12.43 -5.83 1.80
CA GLU A 41 -11.67 -7.07 1.88
C GLU A 41 -10.43 -7.06 0.99
N HIS A 42 -10.30 -6.09 0.09
CA HIS A 42 -9.26 -6.10 -0.92
C HIS A 42 -8.41 -4.83 -0.99
N ILE A 43 -7.11 -5.04 -1.20
CA ILE A 43 -6.15 -4.01 -1.60
C ILE A 43 -5.64 -4.35 -2.99
N ALA A 44 -5.51 -3.37 -3.87
CA ALA A 44 -4.99 -3.58 -5.21
C ALA A 44 -3.74 -2.74 -5.48
N PHE A 45 -2.88 -3.21 -6.38
CA PHE A 45 -1.78 -2.40 -6.93
C PHE A 45 -1.58 -2.72 -8.42
N MET A 46 -1.06 -1.75 -9.17
CA MET A 46 -0.83 -1.90 -10.60
C MET A 46 0.55 -2.51 -10.87
N ASN A 47 0.60 -3.53 -11.74
CA ASN A 47 1.83 -3.96 -12.38
C ASN A 47 2.27 -2.93 -13.43
N ILE A 48 3.12 -1.99 -13.01
CA ILE A 48 3.76 -0.99 -13.88
C ILE A 48 5.14 -1.51 -14.32
N ALA A 49 5.96 -1.92 -13.36
CA ALA A 49 7.31 -2.45 -13.56
C ALA A 49 7.65 -3.51 -12.50
N SER A 50 6.85 -4.57 -12.40
CA SER A 50 6.94 -5.57 -11.31
C SER A 50 7.23 -7.01 -11.75
N PRO A 51 8.13 -7.28 -12.72
CA PRO A 51 8.24 -8.60 -13.36
C PRO A 51 8.47 -9.73 -12.36
N GLN A 52 9.35 -9.53 -11.36
CA GLN A 52 9.62 -10.56 -10.35
C GLN A 52 8.44 -10.78 -9.39
N THR A 53 7.77 -9.70 -8.96
CA THR A 53 6.60 -9.83 -8.08
C THR A 53 5.50 -10.61 -8.80
N ILE A 54 5.26 -10.31 -10.08
CA ILE A 54 4.25 -11.00 -10.89
C ILE A 54 4.61 -12.46 -11.11
N ALA A 55 5.85 -12.76 -11.52
CA ALA A 55 6.29 -14.14 -11.68
C ALA A 55 6.13 -14.96 -10.38
N ASN A 56 6.44 -14.36 -9.23
CA ASN A 56 6.24 -15.00 -7.93
C ASN A 56 4.75 -15.26 -7.66
N LEU A 57 3.88 -14.26 -7.85
CA LEU A 57 2.44 -14.37 -7.57
C LEU A 57 1.72 -15.34 -8.51
N THR A 58 2.19 -15.48 -9.75
CA THR A 58 1.70 -16.49 -10.68
C THR A 58 2.02 -17.92 -10.20
N ALA A 59 3.18 -18.12 -9.56
CA ALA A 59 3.58 -19.42 -9.03
C ALA A 59 2.99 -19.72 -7.64
N ASP A 60 2.88 -18.69 -6.79
CA ASP A 60 2.38 -18.78 -5.42
C ASP A 60 1.62 -17.48 -5.07
N PRO A 61 0.29 -17.54 -4.88
CA PRO A 61 -0.53 -16.34 -4.69
C PRO A 61 -0.33 -15.69 -3.32
N ARG A 62 0.40 -16.32 -2.39
CA ARG A 62 0.57 -15.80 -1.03
C ARG A 62 1.38 -14.51 -1.04
N ILE A 63 0.88 -13.53 -0.30
CA ILE A 63 1.45 -12.18 -0.25
C ILE A 63 1.28 -11.58 1.15
N GLU A 64 2.26 -10.76 1.53
CA GLU A 64 2.12 -9.85 2.67
C GLU A 64 2.42 -8.42 2.24
N MET A 65 1.63 -7.46 2.73
CA MET A 65 1.77 -6.05 2.41
C MET A 65 1.95 -5.25 3.70
N ASN A 66 2.92 -4.33 3.72
CA ASN A 66 3.15 -3.43 4.84
C ASN A 66 2.99 -1.98 4.37
N ALA A 67 1.99 -1.30 4.92
CA ALA A 67 1.78 0.13 4.75
C ALA A 67 2.07 0.82 6.09
N VAL A 68 3.04 1.74 6.08
CA VAL A 68 3.46 2.49 7.28
C VAL A 68 3.39 3.97 6.96
N ASP A 69 2.55 4.69 7.70
CA ASP A 69 2.60 6.14 7.71
C ASP A 69 3.82 6.56 8.54
N VAL A 70 4.78 7.19 7.88
CA VAL A 70 6.05 7.57 8.48
C VAL A 70 5.87 8.71 9.48
N LEU A 71 4.92 9.63 9.25
CA LEU A 71 4.66 10.76 10.14
C LEU A 71 3.93 10.30 11.40
N ARG A 72 2.92 9.45 11.24
CA ARG A 72 2.22 8.82 12.37
C ARG A 72 3.03 7.71 13.01
N ARG A 73 4.11 7.23 12.38
CA ARG A 73 4.94 6.11 12.85
C ARG A 73 4.16 4.85 13.22
N ARG A 74 3.09 4.59 12.47
CA ARG A 74 2.28 3.39 12.63
C ARG A 74 1.75 2.95 11.28
N GLY A 75 1.20 1.76 11.25
CA GLY A 75 0.43 1.31 10.12
C GLY A 75 -0.05 -0.10 10.29
N TYR A 76 -0.08 -0.83 9.18
CA TYR A 76 -0.70 -2.15 9.13
C TYR A 76 0.08 -3.10 8.25
N ARG A 77 0.06 -4.36 8.68
CA ARG A 77 0.49 -5.53 7.93
C ARG A 77 -0.74 -6.30 7.50
N PHE A 78 -0.88 -6.47 6.19
CA PHE A 78 -1.97 -7.22 5.56
C PHE A 78 -1.40 -8.52 5.00
N THR A 79 -1.92 -9.66 5.45
CA THR A 79 -1.56 -10.97 4.92
C THR A 79 -2.74 -11.50 4.11
N GLY A 80 -2.47 -12.10 2.96
CA GLY A 80 -3.52 -12.48 2.04
C GLY A 80 -3.06 -13.31 0.85
N THR A 81 -3.94 -13.39 -0.14
CA THR A 81 -3.68 -14.01 -1.44
C THR A 81 -4.00 -13.07 -2.58
N ALA A 82 -3.20 -13.12 -3.65
CA ALA A 82 -3.31 -12.25 -4.80
C ALA A 82 -3.92 -12.96 -6.01
N THR A 83 -4.66 -12.19 -6.81
CA THR A 83 -5.14 -12.57 -8.14
C THR A 83 -4.76 -11.50 -9.16
N LEU A 84 -4.47 -11.90 -10.39
CA LEU A 84 -4.06 -11.00 -11.46
C LEU A 84 -5.26 -10.73 -12.38
N HIS A 85 -5.51 -9.46 -12.68
CA HIS A 85 -6.66 -8.99 -13.43
C HIS A 85 -6.21 -8.14 -14.61
N GLY A 86 -6.56 -8.59 -15.82
CA GLY A 86 -6.21 -7.91 -17.07
C GLY A 86 -7.15 -6.75 -17.43
N GLN A 87 -6.89 -6.17 -18.60
CA GLN A 87 -7.70 -5.10 -19.19
C GLN A 87 -9.19 -5.47 -19.30
N GLY A 88 -10.08 -4.50 -19.05
CA GLY A 88 -11.53 -4.67 -19.08
C GLY A 88 -12.14 -5.21 -17.79
N THR A 89 -11.34 -5.67 -16.83
CA THR A 89 -11.86 -6.05 -15.51
C THR A 89 -12.15 -4.80 -14.65
N PRO A 90 -13.16 -4.83 -13.75
CA PRO A 90 -13.52 -3.66 -12.95
C PRO A 90 -12.37 -3.08 -12.11
N VAL A 91 -11.58 -3.94 -11.44
CA VAL A 91 -10.43 -3.51 -10.64
C VAL A 91 -9.33 -2.89 -11.49
N TYR A 92 -9.07 -3.45 -12.68
CA TYR A 92 -8.07 -2.91 -13.59
C TYR A 92 -8.47 -1.51 -14.08
N GLU A 93 -9.70 -1.33 -14.55
CA GLU A 93 -10.14 -0.05 -15.09
C GLU A 93 -10.18 1.03 -13.99
N TRP A 94 -10.64 0.68 -12.79
CA TRP A 94 -10.61 1.58 -11.63
C TRP A 94 -9.19 2.06 -11.29
N LEU A 95 -8.25 1.12 -11.15
CA LEU A 95 -6.88 1.47 -10.75
C LEU A 95 -6.11 2.17 -11.89
N ARG A 96 -6.39 1.78 -13.13
CA ARG A 96 -5.82 2.42 -14.32
C ARG A 96 -6.29 3.87 -14.46
N SER A 97 -7.57 4.17 -14.19
CA SER A 97 -8.06 5.56 -14.20
C SER A 97 -7.23 6.42 -13.25
N TRP A 98 -7.13 6.00 -11.98
CA TRP A 98 -6.31 6.68 -10.98
C TRP A 98 -4.86 6.88 -11.43
N LEU A 99 -4.25 5.83 -12.00
CA LEU A 99 -2.86 5.88 -12.44
C LEU A 99 -2.63 6.91 -13.56
N LEU A 100 -3.56 6.99 -14.51
CA LEU A 100 -3.49 7.93 -15.63
C LEU A 100 -3.83 9.35 -15.19
N ASP A 101 -4.75 9.53 -14.25
CA ASP A 101 -5.05 10.84 -13.68
C ASP A 101 -3.80 11.43 -13.00
N LEU A 102 -3.02 10.58 -12.33
CA LEU A 102 -1.78 10.98 -11.66
C LEU A 102 -0.61 11.25 -12.62
N ASN A 103 -0.41 10.39 -13.63
CA ASN A 103 0.83 10.39 -14.43
C ASN A 103 0.65 10.79 -15.90
N GLY A 104 -0.59 10.98 -16.34
CA GLY A 104 -0.93 11.30 -17.72
C GLY A 104 -1.17 10.07 -18.61
N PRO A 105 -1.72 10.30 -19.82
CA PRO A 105 -2.03 9.25 -20.78
C PRO A 105 -0.77 8.50 -21.23
N GLY A 106 -0.90 7.18 -21.42
CA GLY A 106 0.19 6.33 -21.92
C GLY A 106 1.12 5.77 -20.84
N TYR A 107 0.89 6.10 -19.56
CA TYR A 107 1.64 5.48 -18.46
C TYR A 107 1.42 3.96 -18.43
N PRO A 108 2.47 3.13 -18.23
CA PRO A 108 2.34 1.68 -18.30
C PRO A 108 1.40 1.10 -17.25
N ALA A 109 0.46 0.26 -17.69
CA ALA A 109 -0.46 -0.50 -16.84
C ALA A 109 -0.67 -1.87 -17.49
N HIS A 110 -0.01 -2.91 -16.96
CA HIS A 110 -0.06 -4.23 -17.55
C HIS A 110 -1.22 -5.06 -17.01
N GLU A 111 -1.32 -5.17 -15.68
CA GLU A 111 -2.31 -5.98 -14.96
C GLU A 111 -2.53 -5.35 -13.58
N ALA A 112 -3.76 -5.40 -13.07
CA ALA A 112 -4.03 -5.09 -11.68
C ALA A 112 -3.86 -6.34 -10.83
N VAL A 113 -3.14 -6.23 -9.73
CA VAL A 113 -3.06 -7.28 -8.71
C VAL A 113 -4.07 -6.95 -7.63
N LEU A 114 -5.05 -7.83 -7.42
CA LEU A 114 -6.06 -7.73 -6.38
C LEU A 114 -5.73 -8.71 -5.26
N VAL A 115 -5.50 -8.18 -4.06
CA VAL A 115 -5.13 -8.94 -2.86
C VAL A 115 -6.34 -9.05 -1.95
N HIS A 116 -6.82 -10.28 -1.74
CA HIS A 116 -7.80 -10.58 -0.69
C HIS A 116 -7.08 -10.63 0.66
N VAL A 117 -7.54 -9.84 1.63
CA VAL A 117 -6.92 -9.69 2.94
C VAL A 117 -7.57 -10.64 3.94
N ASP A 118 -6.86 -11.74 4.23
CA ASP A 118 -7.26 -12.70 5.26
C ASP A 118 -7.08 -12.12 6.68
N GLN A 119 -6.02 -11.33 6.87
CA GLN A 119 -5.66 -10.81 8.19
C GLN A 119 -4.98 -9.44 8.08
N ALA A 120 -5.39 -8.51 8.94
CA ALA A 120 -4.71 -7.24 9.15
C ALA A 120 -4.17 -7.17 10.60
N ARG A 121 -2.91 -6.77 10.78
CA ARG A 121 -2.29 -6.55 12.09
C ARG A 121 -1.72 -5.15 12.20
N PRO A 122 -1.93 -4.45 13.34
CA PRO A 122 -1.31 -3.15 13.54
C PRO A 122 0.22 -3.27 13.63
N ILE A 123 0.89 -2.26 13.12
CA ILE A 123 2.31 -1.99 13.28
C ILE A 123 2.39 -0.68 14.06
N THR A 124 2.96 -0.69 15.26
CA THR A 124 3.07 0.49 16.10
C THR A 124 4.52 0.74 16.49
N SER A 125 4.93 2.00 16.48
CA SER A 125 6.27 2.37 16.94
C SER A 125 6.42 2.14 18.45
N PRO A 126 7.60 1.69 18.92
CA PRO A 126 7.94 1.68 20.34
C PRO A 126 7.77 3.03 21.05
N ALA A 127 7.78 4.15 20.32
CA ALA A 127 7.55 5.49 20.87
C ALA A 127 6.19 5.63 21.58
N TYR A 128 5.16 4.93 21.07
CA TYR A 128 3.84 4.88 21.70
C TYR A 128 3.83 4.07 23.01
N ALA A 129 4.60 2.97 23.05
CA ALA A 129 4.56 2.02 24.16
C ALA A 129 5.51 2.40 25.30
N TYR A 130 6.65 3.04 24.98
CA TYR A 130 7.74 3.29 25.92
C TYR A 130 8.23 4.74 25.95
N GLY A 131 7.74 5.59 25.05
CA GLY A 131 8.19 6.98 24.92
C GLY A 131 7.15 8.03 25.28
N ASP A 132 5.99 7.62 25.83
CA ASP A 132 4.84 8.47 26.18
C ASP A 132 4.34 9.39 25.03
N ALA A 133 4.71 9.05 23.78
CA ALA A 133 4.34 9.84 22.62
C ALA A 133 2.91 9.55 22.20
N ASN A 134 2.18 10.60 21.82
CA ASN A 134 0.90 10.49 21.12
C ASN A 134 1.07 10.82 19.63
N GLU A 135 0.05 10.50 18.84
CA GLU A 135 0.10 10.67 17.38
C GLU A 135 0.32 12.12 16.96
N THR A 136 -0.32 13.10 17.61
CA THR A 136 -0.16 14.52 17.32
C THR A 136 1.29 14.97 17.49
N ALA A 137 1.94 14.56 18.59
CA ALA A 137 3.34 14.88 18.86
C ALA A 137 4.27 14.24 17.82
N LEU A 138 4.01 12.98 17.44
CA LEU A 138 4.81 12.27 16.44
C LEU A 138 4.67 12.90 15.05
N ILE A 139 3.46 13.25 14.62
CA ILE A 139 3.23 13.94 13.35
C ILE A 139 4.01 15.26 13.32
N ALA A 140 3.94 16.07 14.38
CA ALA A 140 4.64 17.36 14.44
C ALA A 140 6.17 17.20 14.36
N GLU A 141 6.72 16.29 15.17
CA GLU A 141 8.15 15.99 15.20
C GLU A 141 8.65 15.47 13.83
N TRP A 142 7.91 14.53 13.22
CA TRP A 142 8.34 13.89 11.98
C TRP A 142 8.11 14.77 10.76
N SER A 143 7.08 15.62 10.77
CA SER A 143 6.89 16.64 9.73
C SER A 143 8.06 17.63 9.74
N ALA A 144 8.49 18.09 10.92
CA ALA A 144 9.65 18.97 11.06
C ALA A 144 10.94 18.31 10.55
N LYS A 145 11.15 17.02 10.85
CA LYS A 145 12.33 16.25 10.37
C LYS A 145 12.38 16.12 8.85
N TYR A 146 11.23 15.88 8.21
CA TYR A 146 11.14 15.75 6.76
C TYR A 146 10.96 17.08 6.03
N GLN A 147 10.99 18.21 6.76
CA GLN A 147 10.69 19.54 6.21
C GLN A 147 9.37 19.57 5.42
N VAL A 148 8.40 18.75 5.84
CA VAL A 148 7.09 18.72 5.21
C VAL A 148 6.37 19.99 5.61
N VAL A 149 6.18 20.90 4.65
CA VAL A 149 5.30 22.06 4.81
C VAL A 149 3.88 21.52 4.76
N GLN A 150 3.10 21.71 5.83
CA GLN A 150 1.66 21.49 5.74
C GLN A 150 1.11 22.57 4.81
N SER A 151 0.62 22.17 3.64
CA SER A 151 -0.27 23.04 2.87
C SER A 151 -1.59 23.07 3.62
N GLU A 152 -1.99 24.25 4.09
CA GLU A 152 -3.36 24.47 4.55
C GLU A 152 -4.30 24.12 3.38
N GLU A 153 -5.22 23.19 3.57
CA GLU A 153 -6.31 22.96 2.62
C GLU A 153 -7.15 24.24 2.62
N GLU A 154 -7.11 25.01 1.51
CA GLU A 154 -8.11 26.04 1.26
C GLU A 154 -9.46 25.34 1.14
N GLU A 155 -10.30 25.46 2.18
CA GLU A 155 -11.73 25.19 2.08
C GLU A 155 -12.30 26.10 0.97
N VAL A 156 -12.74 25.49 -0.13
CA VAL A 156 -13.54 26.12 -1.19
C VAL A 156 -14.98 25.64 -1.07
#